data_AF-A0A5D0TNB6-F1
#
_entry.id   AF-A0A5D0TNB6-F1
#
_cell.length_a   1.000
_cell.length_b   1.000
_cell.length_c   1.000
_cell.angle_alpha   90.00
_cell.angle_beta   90.00
_cell.angle_gamma   90.00
#
_symmetry.space_group_name_H-M   'P 1'
#
loop_
_entity.id
_entity.type
_entity.pdbx_description
1 polymer ?
#
loop_
_entity_poly.entity_id
_entity_poly.type
_entity_poly.pdbx_seq_one_letter_code
_entity_poly.pdbx_strand_id
1 'polypeptide(L)'
;MEEEHKEAERQRQWEVAMERAEAAFREDCRAKILHKQLSCWQTAEALDAYLTAMRAKIETLPEEAEREAAWAWLDWAQDYRRRMDPLSVPPAMPAIPKLAHSDLERFLDGWSPYGSHVGRGWR
;
A
#
# COMPACT_ATOMS: atom_id res chain seq x y z
N MET A 1 -11.97 34.53 -31.56
CA MET A 1 -10.59 34.89 -31.18
C MET A 1 -10.42 35.01 -29.66
N GLU A 2 -11.04 35.94 -28.92
CA GLU A 2 -10.83 36.01 -27.45
C GLU A 2 -11.37 34.80 -26.65
N GLU A 3 -12.48 34.20 -27.04
CA GLU A 3 -13.05 33.02 -26.35
C GLU A 3 -12.21 31.75 -26.56
N GLU A 4 -11.72 31.54 -27.79
CA GLU A 4 -10.85 30.41 -28.16
C GLU A 4 -9.52 30.42 -27.38
N HIS A 5 -8.95 31.61 -27.15
CA HIS A 5 -7.75 31.75 -26.32
C HIS A 5 -7.99 31.37 -24.86
N LYS A 6 -9.14 31.77 -24.29
CA LYS A 6 -9.51 31.44 -22.90
C LYS A 6 -9.79 29.94 -22.73
N GLU A 7 -10.35 29.28 -23.73
CA GLU A 7 -10.55 27.82 -23.73
C GLU A 7 -9.22 27.07 -23.85
N ALA A 8 -8.33 27.51 -24.73
CA ALA A 8 -7.00 26.92 -24.88
C ALA A 8 -6.15 27.06 -23.60
N GLU A 9 -6.22 28.21 -22.91
CA GLU A 9 -5.54 28.41 -21.63
C GLU A 9 -6.09 27.51 -20.54
N ARG A 10 -7.42 27.36 -20.43
CA ARG A 10 -8.06 26.44 -19.48
C ARG A 10 -7.70 24.99 -19.76
N GLN A 11 -7.66 24.60 -21.03
CA GLN A 11 -7.28 23.25 -21.43
C GLN A 11 -5.85 22.94 -21.01
N ARG A 12 -4.91 23.86 -21.25
CA ARG A 12 -3.51 23.71 -20.80
C ARG A 12 -3.39 23.64 -19.28
N GLN A 13 -4.16 24.45 -18.55
CA GLN A 13 -4.16 24.41 -17.08
C GLN A 13 -4.68 23.08 -16.55
N TRP A 14 -5.73 22.53 -17.17
CA TRP A 14 -6.27 21.22 -16.84
C TRP A 14 -5.28 20.08 -17.14
N GLU A 15 -4.61 20.11 -18.29
CA GLU A 15 -3.57 19.12 -18.64
C GLU A 15 -2.43 19.11 -17.62
N VAL A 16 -1.93 20.29 -17.22
CA VAL A 16 -0.90 20.41 -16.17
C VAL A 16 -1.41 19.91 -14.81
N ALA A 17 -2.68 20.17 -14.47
CA ALA A 17 -3.28 19.67 -13.24
C ALA A 17 -3.40 18.14 -13.24
N MET A 18 -3.79 17.55 -14.38
CA MET A 18 -3.87 16.09 -14.56
C MET A 18 -2.51 15.42 -14.43
N GLU A 19 -1.46 15.94 -15.08
CA GLU A 19 -0.10 15.40 -14.95
C GLU A 19 0.41 15.44 -13.51
N ARG A 20 0.15 16.54 -12.80
CA ARG A 20 0.51 16.68 -11.37
C ARG A 20 -0.27 15.71 -10.50
N ALA A 21 -1.57 15.56 -10.75
CA ALA A 21 -2.43 14.65 -10.02
C ALA A 21 -2.00 13.19 -10.22
N GLU A 22 -1.64 12.80 -11.45
CA GLU A 22 -1.11 11.47 -11.74
C GLU A 22 0.21 11.20 -11.01
N ALA A 23 1.13 12.17 -11.02
CA ALA A 23 2.40 12.04 -10.31
C ALA A 23 2.18 11.90 -8.80
N ALA A 24 1.29 12.73 -8.23
CA ALA A 24 0.95 12.68 -6.81
C ALA A 24 0.28 11.36 -6.42
N PHE A 25 -0.65 10.85 -7.22
CA PHE A 25 -1.29 9.55 -7.01
C PHE A 25 -0.27 8.40 -7.02
N ARG A 26 0.65 8.39 -8.00
CA ARG A 26 1.69 7.37 -8.09
C ARG A 26 2.59 7.40 -6.86
N GLU A 27 2.93 8.59 -6.36
CA GLU A 27 3.76 8.73 -5.16
C GLU A 27 3.02 8.29 -3.89
N ASP A 28 1.76 8.65 -3.72
CA ASP A 28 0.92 8.20 -2.60
C ASP A 28 0.77 6.67 -2.59
N CYS A 29 0.57 6.05 -3.76
CA CYS A 29 0.54 4.60 -3.89
C CYS A 29 1.87 3.96 -3.46
N ARG A 30 3.01 4.51 -3.90
CA ARG A 30 4.33 4.02 -3.49
C ARG A 30 4.54 4.14 -1.98
N ALA A 31 4.19 5.29 -1.41
CA ALA A 31 4.31 5.55 0.02
C ALA A 31 3.46 4.56 0.84
N LYS A 32 2.24 4.25 0.39
CA LYS A 32 1.37 3.24 1.02
C LYS A 32 1.96 1.84 0.95
N ILE A 33 2.52 1.45 -0.20
CA ILE A 33 3.18 0.14 -0.36
C ILE A 33 4.39 0.04 0.56
N LEU A 34 5.23 1.09 0.60
CA LEU A 34 6.40 1.13 1.47
C LEU A 34 6.02 1.05 2.95
N HIS A 35 5.00 1.78 3.38
CA HIS A 35 4.48 1.69 4.76
C HIS A 35 4.00 0.27 5.08
N LYS A 36 3.26 -0.36 4.16
CA LYS A 36 2.81 -1.74 4.34
C LYS A 36 3.99 -2.71 4.47
N GLN A 37 5.02 -2.56 3.62
CA GLN A 37 6.25 -3.35 3.72
C GLN A 37 6.93 -3.14 5.08
N LEU A 38 7.10 -1.89 5.52
CA LEU A 38 7.69 -1.58 6.82
C LEU A 38 6.92 -2.25 7.97
N SER A 39 5.58 -2.16 7.98
CA SER A 39 4.75 -2.80 9.01
C SER A 39 4.84 -4.33 8.96
N CYS A 40 4.83 -4.94 7.77
CA CYS A 40 5.02 -6.38 7.62
C CYS A 40 6.39 -6.83 8.14
N TRP A 41 7.45 -6.09 7.84
CA TRP A 41 8.80 -6.37 8.33
C TRP A 41 8.88 -6.25 9.86
N GLN A 42 8.37 -5.17 10.45
CA GLN A 42 8.33 -4.99 11.90
C GLN A 42 7.53 -6.11 12.61
N THR A 43 6.43 -6.55 11.99
CA THR A 43 5.62 -7.66 12.51
C THR A 43 6.38 -8.98 12.43
N ALA A 44 7.11 -9.24 11.34
CA ALA A 44 7.92 -10.44 11.18
C ALA A 44 9.06 -10.50 12.23
N GLU A 45 9.73 -9.38 12.49
CA GLU A 45 10.76 -9.27 13.54
C GLU A 45 10.16 -9.54 14.94
N ALA A 46 8.99 -8.97 15.25
CA ALA A 46 8.30 -9.23 16.51
C ALA A 46 7.84 -10.70 16.64
N LEU A 47 7.45 -11.33 15.52
CA LEU A 47 7.10 -12.74 15.48
C LEU A 47 8.31 -13.63 15.82
N ASP A 48 9.54 -13.28 15.47
CA ASP A 48 10.70 -14.11 15.81
C ASP A 48 10.91 -14.25 17.32
N ALA A 49 10.75 -13.13 18.05
CA ALA A 49 10.78 -13.14 19.51
C ALA A 49 9.63 -13.98 20.09
N TYR A 50 8.42 -13.85 19.53
CA TYR A 50 7.27 -14.62 19.97
C TYR A 50 7.42 -16.12 19.71
N LEU A 51 7.89 -16.52 18.52
CA LEU A 51 8.13 -17.92 18.14
C LEU A 51 9.22 -18.56 19.02
N THR A 52 10.23 -17.77 19.41
CA THR A 52 11.26 -18.20 20.38
C THR A 52 10.64 -18.45 21.76
N ALA A 53 9.81 -17.54 22.26
CA ALA A 53 9.10 -17.71 23.53
C ALA A 53 8.10 -18.88 23.50
N MET A 54 7.40 -19.06 22.37
CA MET A 54 6.49 -20.17 22.15
C MET A 54 7.22 -21.51 22.23
N ARG A 55 8.38 -21.64 21.55
CA ARG A 55 9.23 -22.84 21.63
C ARG A 55 9.60 -23.19 23.07
N ALA A 56 10.13 -22.23 23.83
CA ALA A 56 10.49 -22.43 25.23
C ALA A 56 9.28 -22.85 26.09
N LYS A 57 8.09 -22.33 25.79
CA LYS A 57 6.86 -22.73 26.48
C LYS A 57 6.47 -24.17 26.14
N ILE A 58 6.56 -24.58 24.88
CA ILE A 58 6.24 -25.93 24.42
C ILE A 58 7.12 -26.97 25.12
N GLU A 59 8.42 -26.68 25.26
CA GLU A 59 9.38 -27.57 25.95
C GLU A 59 9.02 -27.81 27.42
N THR A 60 8.27 -26.88 28.05
CA THR A 60 7.83 -27.00 29.45
C THR A 60 6.50 -27.74 29.61
N LEU A 61 5.81 -28.10 28.53
CA LEU A 61 4.50 -28.77 28.60
C LEU A 61 4.67 -30.21 29.12
N PRO A 62 3.94 -30.61 30.18
CA PRO A 62 4.09 -31.94 30.78
C PRO A 62 3.43 -33.05 29.95
N GLU A 63 2.37 -32.72 29.21
CA GLU A 63 1.60 -33.68 28.42
C GLU A 63 2.12 -33.77 26.98
N GLU A 64 2.44 -34.99 26.54
CA GLU A 64 3.02 -35.23 25.21
C GLU A 64 2.04 -34.84 24.08
N ALA A 65 0.75 -35.15 24.24
CA ALA A 65 -0.26 -34.81 23.24
C ALA A 65 -0.41 -33.29 23.05
N GLU A 66 -0.39 -32.53 24.15
CA GLU A 66 -0.41 -31.06 24.08
C GLU A 66 0.87 -30.50 23.43
N ARG A 67 2.02 -31.12 23.75
CA ARG A 67 3.31 -30.74 23.19
C ARG A 67 3.36 -30.97 21.68
N GLU A 68 2.91 -32.12 21.18
CA GLU A 68 2.85 -32.44 19.75
C GLU A 68 1.94 -31.44 19.00
N ALA A 69 0.74 -31.17 19.53
CA ALA A 69 -0.18 -30.21 18.93
C ALA A 69 0.43 -28.80 18.87
N ALA A 70 1.12 -28.37 19.93
CA ALA A 70 1.76 -27.07 19.98
C ALA A 70 2.99 -26.97 19.04
N TRP A 71 3.74 -28.05 18.84
CA TRP A 71 4.80 -28.12 17.84
C TRP A 71 4.26 -27.96 16.41
N ALA A 72 3.15 -28.61 16.08
CA ALA A 72 2.51 -28.46 14.78
C ALA A 72 2.07 -27.00 14.52
N TRP A 73 1.57 -26.31 15.55
CA TRP A 73 1.25 -24.88 15.45
C TRP A 73 2.50 -24.02 15.26
N LEU A 74 3.57 -24.28 16.02
CA LEU A 74 4.83 -23.56 15.90
C LEU A 74 5.43 -23.69 14.49
N ASP A 75 5.40 -24.88 13.90
CA ASP A 75 5.88 -25.12 12.52
C ASP A 75 5.10 -24.28 11.51
N TRP A 76 3.76 -24.33 11.55
CA TRP A 76 2.91 -23.50 10.71
C TRP A 76 3.19 -22.00 10.88
N ALA A 77 3.40 -21.55 12.13
CA ALA A 77 3.63 -20.14 12.44
C ALA A 77 5.01 -19.67 11.92
N GLN A 78 6.03 -20.53 11.97
CA GLN A 78 7.34 -20.26 11.36
C GLN A 78 7.23 -20.12 9.83
N ASP A 79 6.45 -20.98 9.19
CA ASP A 79 6.17 -20.91 7.74
C ASP A 79 5.39 -19.65 7.36
N TYR A 80 4.45 -19.24 8.20
CA TYR A 80 3.72 -17.99 8.04
C TYR A 80 4.66 -16.77 8.15
N ARG A 81 5.54 -16.73 9.16
CA ARG A 81 6.56 -15.66 9.30
C ARG A 81 7.43 -15.54 8.06
N ARG A 82 7.92 -16.66 7.50
CA ARG A 82 8.78 -16.63 6.29
C ARG A 82 8.07 -16.02 5.07
N ARG A 83 6.77 -16.25 4.92
CA ARG A 83 5.96 -15.69 3.82
C ARG A 83 5.59 -14.22 4.03
N MET A 84 5.59 -13.74 5.27
CA MET A 84 5.27 -12.37 5.61
C MET A 84 6.43 -11.40 5.32
N ASP A 85 7.67 -11.89 5.38
CA ASP A 85 8.86 -11.05 5.24
C ASP A 85 8.94 -10.43 3.83
N PRO A 86 8.75 -9.10 3.69
CA PRO A 86 8.81 -8.43 2.39
C PRO A 86 10.23 -8.39 1.81
N LEU A 87 11.27 -8.68 2.61
CA LEU A 87 12.66 -8.73 2.19
C LEU A 87 13.09 -10.13 1.74
N SER A 88 12.18 -11.12 1.79
CA SER A 88 12.41 -12.45 1.20
C SER A 88 12.55 -12.41 -0.33
N VAL A 89 12.07 -11.34 -0.97
CA VAL A 89 12.22 -11.06 -2.41
C VAL A 89 13.08 -9.80 -2.58
N PRO A 90 13.93 -9.72 -3.62
CA PRO A 90 14.72 -8.51 -3.88
C PRO A 90 13.83 -7.26 -3.96
N PRO A 91 14.19 -6.18 -3.23
CA PRO A 91 13.42 -4.95 -3.27
C PRO A 91 13.46 -4.34 -4.68
N ALA A 92 12.29 -4.01 -5.21
CA ALA A 92 12.12 -3.40 -6.52
C ALA A 92 11.06 -2.29 -6.45
N MET A 93 11.07 -1.39 -7.44
CA MET A 93 10.04 -0.36 -7.54
C MET A 93 8.66 -1.01 -7.74
N PRO A 94 7.67 -0.73 -6.88
CA PRO A 94 6.37 -1.38 -6.98
C PRO A 94 5.62 -0.96 -8.24
N ALA A 95 4.95 -1.91 -8.87
CA ALA A 95 4.00 -1.64 -9.95
C ALA A 95 2.79 -0.90 -9.37
N ILE A 96 2.51 0.31 -9.86
CA ILE A 96 1.34 1.09 -9.46
C ILE A 96 0.14 0.59 -10.27
N PRO A 97 -1.02 0.34 -9.63
CA PRO A 97 -2.23 -0.04 -10.35
C PRO A 97 -2.59 1.03 -11.40
N LYS A 98 -3.27 0.60 -12.46
CA LYS A 98 -3.71 1.52 -13.53
C LYS A 98 -4.60 2.60 -12.90
N LEU A 99 -4.22 3.86 -13.10
CA LEU A 99 -4.97 5.04 -12.68
C LEU A 99 -6.42 4.97 -13.15
N ALA A 100 -7.37 4.95 -12.22
CA ALA A 100 -8.75 5.25 -12.52
C ALA A 100 -8.99 6.76 -12.35
N HIS A 101 -9.83 7.35 -13.21
CA HIS A 101 -10.15 8.78 -13.15
C HIS A 101 -10.77 9.19 -11.80
N SER A 102 -11.47 8.28 -11.11
CA SER A 102 -12.00 8.46 -9.76
C SER A 102 -10.92 8.59 -8.69
N ASP A 103 -9.73 8.01 -8.90
CA ASP A 103 -8.65 8.05 -7.91
C ASP A 103 -7.91 9.40 -7.91
N LEU A 104 -8.04 10.15 -9.01
CA LEU A 104 -7.43 11.46 -9.20
C LEU A 104 -8.24 12.60 -8.58
N GLU A 105 -9.51 12.36 -8.22
CA GLU A 105 -10.42 13.39 -7.68
C GLU A 105 -9.85 14.08 -6.43
N ARG A 106 -9.14 13.34 -5.58
CA ARG A 106 -8.48 13.89 -4.38
C ARG A 106 -7.29 14.81 -4.70
N PHE A 107 -6.68 14.66 -5.88
CA PHE A 107 -5.44 15.35 -6.25
C PHE A 107 -5.67 16.48 -7.26
N LEU A 108 -6.91 16.67 -7.72
CA LEU A 108 -7.26 17.63 -8.78
C LEU A 108 -7.73 19.00 -8.28
N ASP A 109 -7.64 19.32 -6.98
CA ASP A 109 -7.87 20.67 -6.40
C ASP A 109 -9.07 21.46 -7.00
N GLY A 110 -10.20 20.79 -7.24
CA GLY A 110 -11.43 21.39 -7.79
C GLY A 110 -11.62 21.29 -9.31
N TRP A 111 -10.69 20.67 -10.04
CA TRP A 111 -10.82 20.31 -11.45
C TRP A 111 -11.57 18.99 -11.65
N SER A 112 -12.37 18.89 -12.71
CA SER A 112 -13.04 17.64 -13.08
C SER A 112 -12.05 16.67 -13.75
N PRO A 113 -12.02 15.38 -13.39
CA PRO A 113 -11.18 14.39 -14.07
C PRO A 113 -11.64 14.09 -15.52
N TYR A 114 -12.81 14.59 -15.93
CA TYR A 114 -13.38 14.36 -17.26
C TYR A 114 -13.30 15.58 -18.20
N GLY A 115 -12.72 16.71 -17.78
CA GLY A 115 -12.47 17.86 -18.65
C GLY A 115 -12.18 19.19 -17.93
N SER A 116 -11.78 20.21 -18.70
CA SER A 116 -11.36 21.55 -18.24
C SER A 116 -12.48 22.44 -17.68
N HIS A 117 -13.65 21.86 -17.39
CA HIS A 117 -14.70 22.53 -16.64
C HIS A 117 -14.36 22.50 -15.14
N VAL A 118 -14.22 23.68 -14.53
CA VAL A 118 -14.15 23.81 -13.07
C VAL A 118 -15.40 23.17 -12.47
N GLY A 119 -15.23 22.27 -11.51
CA GLY A 119 -16.33 21.56 -10.86
C GLY A 119 -17.25 22.51 -10.11
N ARG A 120 -18.17 23.19 -10.79
CA ARG A 120 -19.31 23.87 -10.17
C ARG A 120 -20.31 22.81 -9.72
N GLY A 121 -20.06 22.23 -8.55
CA GLY A 121 -21.06 21.45 -7.82
C GLY A 121 -20.60 20.06 -7.42
N TRP A 122 -19.76 19.99 -6.40
CA TRP A 122 -19.71 18.84 -5.51
C TRP A 122 -19.63 19.42 -4.09
N ARG A 123 -20.77 19.39 -3.41
CA ARG A 123 -20.99 19.90 -2.05
C ARG A 123 -20.96 18.73 -1.08
#